data_AF-A0A132HYF4-F1
#
_entry.id   AF-A0A132HYF4-F1
#
_cell.length_a   1.000
_cell.length_b   1.000
_cell.length_c   1.000
_cell.angle_alpha   90.00
_cell.angle_beta   90.00
_cell.angle_gamma   90.00
#
_symmetry.space_group_name_H-M   'P 1'
#
loop_
_entity.id
_entity.type
_entity.pdbx_description
1 polymer ?
#
loop_
_entity_poly.entity_id
_entity_poly.type
_entity_poly.pdbx_seq_one_letter_code
_entity_poly.pdbx_strand_id
1 'polypeptide(L)'
;MKEKTNKLLTWALLGLAVLAAVFTIVFALDIDKYAGLYDVAYWMLIIMVLVSICAIVVFGLKKLFGRFATQKGYLKKFLLVCAAVAVAVVAALLLSSGSDVSNVLLEKNNLTTGTSKWIGAACILVYILVIAAACSIVYVEVAKLAKKK
;
A
#
# COMPACT_ATOMS: atom_id res chain seq x y z
N MET A 1 0.15 28.05 7.74
CA MET A 1 1.54 27.73 7.36
C MET A 1 1.48 26.78 6.16
N LYS A 2 1.70 27.27 4.93
CA LYS A 2 1.66 26.46 3.70
C LYS A 2 2.90 25.55 3.71
N GLU A 3 2.70 24.27 3.99
CA GLU A 3 3.74 23.24 3.86
C GLU A 3 4.20 23.25 2.40
N LYS A 4 5.40 23.81 2.13
CA LYS A 4 6.04 23.76 0.80
C LYS A 4 6.21 22.28 0.48
N THR A 5 5.26 21.69 -0.25
CA THR A 5 5.36 20.33 -0.74
C THR A 5 6.65 20.25 -1.53
N ASN A 6 7.58 19.42 -1.07
CA ASN A 6 8.91 19.34 -1.65
C ASN A 6 8.73 18.83 -3.08
N LYS A 7 8.90 19.68 -4.10
CA LYS A 7 8.47 19.42 -5.49
C LYS A 7 9.01 18.07 -5.98
N LEU A 8 10.24 17.72 -5.58
CA LEU A 8 10.88 16.43 -5.82
C LEU A 8 10.06 15.22 -5.35
N LEU A 9 9.45 15.29 -4.17
CA LEU A 9 8.61 14.21 -3.63
C LEU A 9 7.34 14.04 -4.47
N THR A 10 6.72 15.16 -4.88
CA THR A 10 5.52 15.14 -5.71
C THR A 10 5.82 14.53 -7.07
N TRP A 11 6.91 14.94 -7.72
CA TRP A 11 7.35 14.37 -8.99
C TRP A 11 7.73 12.88 -8.87
N ALA A 12 8.40 12.48 -7.79
CA ALA A 12 8.73 11.07 -7.56
C ALA A 12 7.49 10.19 -7.37
N LEU A 13 6.50 10.66 -6.61
CA LEU A 13 5.23 9.94 -6.41
C LEU A 13 4.41 9.88 -7.70
N LEU A 14 4.43 10.95 -8.51
CA LEU A 14 3.72 11.00 -9.79
C LEU A 14 4.37 10.05 -10.81
N GLY A 15 5.71 9.99 -10.83
CA GLY A 15 6.44 8.98 -11.61
C GLY A 15 6.11 7.55 -11.21
N LEU A 16 6.02 7.28 -9.90
CA LEU A 16 5.61 5.98 -9.38
C LEU A 16 4.18 5.60 -9.78
N ALA A 17 3.25 6.58 -9.75
CA ALA A 17 1.86 6.38 -10.15
C ALA A 17 1.70 6.13 -11.65
N VAL A 18 2.45 6.84 -12.50
CA VAL A 18 2.47 6.62 -13.95
C VAL A 18 3.03 5.24 -14.28
N LEU A 19 4.12 4.84 -13.62
CA LEU A 19 4.66 3.48 -13.73
C LEU A 19 3.59 2.45 -13.37
N ALA A 20 2.94 2.59 -12.20
CA ALA A 20 1.89 1.67 -11.76
C ALA A 20 0.70 1.58 -12.75
N ALA A 21 0.29 2.69 -13.36
CA ALA A 21 -0.78 2.73 -14.35
C ALA A 21 -0.40 2.02 -15.66
N VAL A 22 0.82 2.24 -16.15
CA VAL A 22 1.34 1.51 -17.32
C VAL A 22 1.38 0.01 -17.04
N PHE A 23 1.75 -0.40 -15.83
CA PHE A 23 1.79 -1.82 -15.46
C PHE A 23 0.40 -2.45 -15.34
N THR A 24 -0.62 -1.73 -14.87
CA THR A 24 -1.98 -2.28 -14.84
C THR A 24 -2.47 -2.60 -16.26
N ILE A 25 -2.08 -1.77 -17.24
CA ILE A 25 -2.38 -2.00 -18.65
C ILE A 25 -1.60 -3.22 -19.19
N VAL A 26 -0.31 -3.36 -18.85
CA VAL A 26 0.49 -4.52 -19.26
C VAL A 26 -0.03 -5.82 -18.65
N PHE A 27 -0.46 -5.81 -17.39
CA PHE A 27 -1.07 -6.97 -16.73
C PHE A 27 -2.47 -7.32 -17.26
N ALA A 28 -3.18 -6.34 -17.85
CA ALA A 28 -4.47 -6.56 -18.49
C ALA A 28 -4.36 -7.16 -19.91
N LEU A 29 -3.16 -7.17 -20.50
CA LEU A 29 -2.87 -7.87 -21.75
C LEU A 29 -2.48 -9.32 -21.39
N ASP A 30 -3.04 -10.32 -22.08
CA ASP A 30 -2.79 -11.77 -21.84
C ASP A 30 -1.30 -12.13 -21.73
N ILE A 31 -0.76 -12.04 -20.51
CA ILE A 31 0.66 -12.27 -20.19
C ILE A 31 1.01 -13.75 -20.39
N ASP A 32 0.00 -14.63 -20.36
CA ASP A 32 0.11 -16.07 -20.56
C ASP A 32 0.67 -16.44 -21.95
N LYS A 33 0.55 -15.55 -22.94
CA LYS A 33 1.11 -15.76 -24.29
C LYS A 33 2.60 -15.46 -24.40
N TYR A 34 3.20 -14.79 -23.42
CA TYR A 34 4.58 -14.32 -23.49
C TYR A 34 5.35 -14.68 -22.22
N ALA A 35 5.87 -15.91 -22.16
CA ALA A 35 6.61 -16.44 -21.00
C ALA A 35 7.77 -15.53 -20.51
N GLY A 36 8.41 -14.78 -21.41
CA GLY A 36 9.48 -13.82 -21.04
C GLY A 36 8.97 -12.53 -20.37
N LEU A 37 7.71 -12.13 -20.60
CA LEU A 37 7.10 -10.97 -19.94
C LEU A 37 6.72 -11.26 -18.49
N TYR A 38 6.44 -12.52 -18.15
CA TYR A 38 6.12 -12.94 -16.79
C TYR A 38 7.29 -12.75 -15.83
N ASP A 39 8.51 -13.14 -16.25
CA ASP A 39 9.72 -13.00 -15.44
C ASP A 39 10.09 -11.52 -15.24
N VAL A 40 9.97 -10.71 -16.30
CA VAL A 40 10.18 -9.26 -16.23
C VAL A 40 9.16 -8.59 -15.30
N ALA A 41 7.88 -8.96 -15.40
CA ALA A 41 6.82 -8.43 -14.54
C ALA A 41 7.05 -8.80 -13.06
N TYR A 42 7.51 -10.03 -12.78
CA TYR A 42 7.85 -10.49 -11.44
C TYR A 42 8.99 -9.67 -10.82
N TRP A 43 10.12 -9.52 -11.52
CA TRP A 43 11.26 -8.74 -11.04
C TRP A 43 10.92 -7.25 -10.89
N MET A 44 10.14 -6.68 -11.80
CA MET A 44 9.68 -5.29 -11.69
C MET A 44 8.75 -5.08 -10.49
N LEU A 45 7.85 -6.02 -10.19
CA LEU A 45 6.98 -5.95 -9.02
C LEU A 45 7.80 -5.95 -7.73
N ILE A 46 8.84 -6.80 -7.64
CA ILE A 46 9.79 -6.80 -6.52
C ILE A 46 10.44 -5.43 -6.36
N ILE A 47 10.94 -4.84 -7.45
CA ILE A 47 11.59 -3.52 -7.42
C ILE A 47 10.60 -2.44 -6.96
N MET A 48 9.37 -2.42 -7.47
CA MET A 48 8.36 -1.44 -7.04
C MET A 48 8.01 -1.56 -5.56
N VAL A 49 7.89 -2.78 -5.05
CA VAL A 49 7.67 -3.01 -3.61
C VAL A 49 8.86 -2.49 -2.81
N LEU A 50 10.09 -2.77 -3.23
CA LEU A 50 11.31 -2.34 -2.54
C LEU A 50 11.42 -0.81 -2.50
N VAL A 51 11.20 -0.15 -3.63
CA VAL A 51 11.20 1.33 -3.73
C VAL A 51 10.10 1.94 -2.87
N SER A 52 8.91 1.33 -2.84
CA SER A 52 7.79 1.79 -2.02
C SER A 52 8.12 1.69 -0.53
N ILE A 53 8.73 0.59 -0.09
CA ILE A 53 9.20 0.42 1.28
C ILE A 53 10.24 1.48 1.61
N CYS A 54 11.27 1.68 0.78
CA CYS A 54 12.29 2.71 0.99
C CYS A 54 11.67 4.11 1.09
N ALA A 55 10.69 4.44 0.23
CA ALA A 55 10.00 5.72 0.27
C ALA A 55 9.19 5.91 1.58
N ILE A 56 8.47 4.87 2.01
CA ILE A 56 7.71 4.90 3.28
C ILE A 56 8.66 5.08 4.47
N VAL A 57 9.78 4.37 4.51
CA VAL A 57 10.76 4.47 5.58
C VAL A 57 11.38 5.87 5.60
N VAL A 58 12.01 6.30 4.50
CA VAL A 58 12.76 7.57 4.47
C VAL A 58 11.86 8.79 4.64
N PHE A 59 10.76 8.85 3.88
CA PHE A 59 9.88 10.02 3.92
C PHE A 59 8.85 9.93 5.04
N GLY A 60 8.29 8.75 5.29
CA GLY A 60 7.29 8.55 6.33
C GLY A 60 7.86 8.78 7.72
N LEU A 61 9.01 8.19 8.05
CA LEU A 61 9.64 8.39 9.37
C LEU A 61 10.06 9.84 9.57
N LYS A 62 10.71 10.47 8.58
CA LYS A 62 11.12 11.89 8.68
C LYS A 62 9.94 12.81 8.92
N LYS A 63 8.79 12.56 8.26
CA LYS A 63 7.57 13.36 8.46
C LYS A 63 6.90 13.08 9.81
N LEU A 64 6.91 11.82 10.26
CA LEU A 64 6.35 11.40 11.56
C LEU A 64 7.11 12.04 12.71
N PHE A 65 8.42 11.86 12.77
CA PHE A 65 9.25 12.41 13.85
C PHE A 65 9.27 13.94 13.83
N GLY A 66 9.34 14.55 12.64
CA GLY A 66 9.27 16.01 12.51
C GLY A 66 7.97 16.60 13.06
N ARG A 67 6.82 15.92 12.85
CA ARG A 67 5.51 16.39 13.33
C ARG A 67 5.23 16.05 14.79
N PHE A 68 5.76 14.96 15.32
CA PHE A 68 5.69 14.68 16.77
C PHE A 68 6.41 15.74 17.59
N ALA A 69 7.52 16.27 17.10
CA ALA A 69 8.29 17.32 17.79
C ALA A 69 7.60 18.70 17.77
N THR A 70 6.75 18.99 16.78
CA THR A 70 6.23 20.36 16.54
C THR A 70 4.73 20.54 16.76
N GLN A 71 3.90 19.48 16.72
CA GLN A 71 2.44 19.62 16.84
C GLN A 71 1.86 18.86 18.04
N LYS A 72 1.40 19.63 19.04
CA LYS A 72 0.58 19.09 20.15
C LYS A 72 -0.70 18.46 19.59
N GLY A 73 -0.96 17.22 19.99
CA GLY A 73 -2.14 16.44 19.55
C GLY A 73 -1.92 15.56 18.32
N TYR A 74 -0.79 15.69 17.61
CA TYR A 74 -0.47 14.81 16.47
C TYR A 74 -0.29 13.35 16.90
N LEU A 75 0.30 13.13 18.08
CA LEU A 75 0.47 11.81 18.69
C LEU A 75 -0.87 11.08 18.90
N LYS A 76 -1.90 11.78 19.38
CA LYS A 76 -3.25 11.20 19.58
C LYS A 76 -3.86 10.76 18.24
N LYS A 77 -3.75 11.59 17.20
CA LYS A 77 -4.24 11.25 15.85
C LYS A 77 -3.48 10.06 15.27
N PHE A 78 -2.16 10.02 15.43
CA PHE A 78 -1.35 8.90 14.98
C PHE A 78 -1.72 7.59 15.70
N LEU A 79 -1.86 7.62 17.03
CA LEU A 79 -2.33 6.48 17.82
C LEU A 79 -3.70 5.97 17.35
N LEU A 80 -4.61 6.87 17.01
CA LEU A 80 -5.93 6.52 16.47
C LEU A 80 -5.82 5.81 15.11
N VAL A 81 -4.92 6.29 14.24
CA VAL A 81 -4.62 5.61 12.97
C VAL A 81 -3.99 4.23 13.20
N CYS A 82 -3.02 4.12 14.13
CA CYS A 82 -2.42 2.83 14.48
C CYS A 82 -3.47 1.84 15.03
N ALA A 83 -4.38 2.31 15.87
CA ALA A 83 -5.47 1.49 16.39
C ALA A 83 -6.42 1.02 15.27
N ALA A 84 -6.80 1.91 14.35
CA ALA A 84 -7.61 1.55 13.19
C ALA A 84 -6.93 0.51 12.29
N VAL A 85 -5.62 0.66 12.05
CA VAL A 85 -4.84 -0.33 11.29
C VAL A 85 -4.76 -1.66 12.03
N ALA A 86 -4.55 -1.66 13.35
CA ALA A 86 -4.52 -2.88 14.15
C ALA A 86 -5.86 -3.64 14.07
N VAL A 87 -6.99 -2.92 14.15
CA VAL A 87 -8.33 -3.52 13.96
C VAL A 87 -8.48 -4.10 12.55
N ALA A 88 -8.03 -3.39 11.51
CA ALA A 88 -8.07 -3.89 10.15
C ALA A 88 -7.20 -5.16 9.96
N VAL A 89 -6.04 -5.25 10.62
CA VAL A 89 -5.18 -6.44 10.62
C VAL A 89 -5.90 -7.64 11.24
N VAL A 90 -6.54 -7.44 12.40
CA VAL A 90 -7.30 -8.51 13.06
C VAL A 90 -8.47 -8.96 12.18
N ALA A 91 -9.22 -8.02 11.59
CA ALA A 91 -10.30 -8.35 10.67
C ALA A 91 -9.80 -9.13 9.45
N ALA A 92 -8.69 -8.72 8.85
CA ALA A 92 -8.09 -9.42 7.70
C ALA A 92 -7.61 -10.83 8.07
N LEU A 93 -7.06 -11.04 9.26
CA LEU A 93 -6.67 -12.36 9.76
C LEU A 93 -7.86 -13.28 10.04
N LEU A 94 -8.99 -12.72 10.50
CA LEU A 94 -10.23 -13.47 10.73
C LEU A 94 -10.89 -13.87 9.41
N LEU A 95 -10.82 -13.02 8.39
CA LEU A 95 -11.37 -13.29 7.06
C LEU A 95 -10.48 -14.21 6.21
N SER A 96 -9.19 -14.31 6.54
CA SER A 96 -8.23 -15.16 5.83
C SER A 96 -8.44 -16.64 6.17
N SER A 97 -8.51 -17.47 5.13
CA SER A 97 -8.88 -18.89 5.24
C SER A 97 -7.67 -19.79 5.49
N GLY A 98 -6.45 -19.33 5.18
CA GLY A 98 -5.25 -20.16 5.23
C GLY A 98 -5.08 -21.08 4.03
N SER A 99 -6.03 -21.08 3.10
CA SER A 99 -5.95 -21.76 1.80
C SER A 99 -5.63 -20.80 0.64
N ASP A 100 -5.24 -19.57 0.98
CA ASP A 100 -5.07 -18.48 0.03
C ASP A 100 -3.81 -18.62 -0.85
N VAL A 101 -2.91 -19.55 -0.50
CA VAL A 101 -1.74 -19.95 -1.30
C VAL A 101 -1.88 -21.42 -1.71
N SER A 102 -1.60 -21.72 -2.99
CA SER A 102 -1.62 -23.09 -3.52
C SER A 102 -0.78 -24.06 -2.69
N ASN A 103 -1.33 -25.24 -2.40
CA ASN A 103 -0.64 -26.31 -1.68
C ASN A 103 0.70 -26.70 -2.33
N VAL A 104 0.78 -26.63 -3.66
CA VAL A 104 2.02 -26.92 -4.41
C VAL A 104 3.12 -25.90 -4.10
N LEU A 105 2.77 -24.63 -3.87
CA LEU A 105 3.71 -23.59 -3.49
C LEU A 105 4.09 -23.66 -2.01
N LEU A 106 3.17 -24.12 -1.15
CA LEU A 106 3.44 -24.35 0.27
C LEU A 106 4.46 -25.46 0.47
N GLU A 107 4.25 -26.61 -0.19
CA GLU A 107 5.15 -27.76 -0.12
C GLU A 107 6.53 -27.46 -0.74
N LYS A 108 6.57 -26.78 -1.90
CA LYS A 108 7.84 -26.42 -2.55
C LYS A 108 8.71 -25.46 -1.74
N ASN A 109 8.11 -24.63 -0.88
CA ASN A 109 8.81 -23.60 -0.12
C ASN A 109 8.88 -23.89 1.39
N ASN A 110 8.50 -25.11 1.84
CA ASN A 110 8.40 -25.48 3.26
C ASN A 110 7.56 -24.48 4.09
N LEU A 111 6.52 -23.91 3.49
CA LEU A 111 5.65 -22.94 4.15
C LEU A 111 4.46 -23.63 4.82
N THR A 112 4.07 -23.13 5.99
CA THR A 112 2.95 -23.68 6.75
C THR A 112 1.61 -23.08 6.30
N THR A 113 0.49 -23.74 6.63
CA THR A 113 -0.86 -23.18 6.50
C THR A 113 -1.01 -21.86 7.25
N GLY A 114 -0.26 -21.69 8.35
CA GLY A 114 -0.17 -20.42 9.07
C GLY A 114 0.41 -19.30 8.20
N THR A 115 1.48 -19.59 7.45
CA THR A 115 2.08 -18.63 6.51
C THR A 115 1.11 -18.25 5.39
N SER A 116 0.39 -19.22 4.82
CA SER A 116 -0.66 -18.97 3.84
C SER A 116 -1.72 -18.01 4.38
N LYS A 117 -2.16 -18.22 5.63
CA LYS A 117 -3.15 -17.36 6.28
C LYS A 117 -2.65 -15.92 6.46
N TRP A 118 -1.37 -15.74 6.81
CA TRP A 118 -0.76 -14.42 6.89
C TRP A 118 -0.67 -13.73 5.53
N ILE A 119 -0.38 -14.47 4.46
CA ILE A 119 -0.35 -13.95 3.10
C ILE A 119 -1.75 -13.53 2.65
N GLY A 120 -2.76 -14.37 2.85
CA GLY A 120 -4.16 -14.04 2.56
C GLY A 120 -4.64 -12.81 3.33
N ALA A 121 -4.30 -12.71 4.61
CA ALA A 121 -4.61 -11.55 5.44
C ALA A 121 -3.89 -10.28 4.94
N ALA A 122 -2.63 -10.39 4.51
CA ALA A 122 -1.91 -9.25 3.93
C ALA A 122 -2.57 -8.76 2.63
N CYS A 123 -3.01 -9.66 1.76
CA CYS A 123 -3.75 -9.29 0.56
C CYS A 123 -5.08 -8.58 0.89
N ILE A 124 -5.87 -9.14 1.81
CA ILE A 124 -7.13 -8.53 2.26
C ILE A 124 -6.89 -7.14 2.86
N LEU A 125 -5.85 -7.00 3.69
CA LEU A 125 -5.47 -5.72 4.29
C LEU A 125 -5.12 -4.67 3.23
N VAL A 126 -4.38 -5.06 2.18
CA VAL A 126 -4.05 -4.16 1.07
C VAL A 126 -5.33 -3.66 0.40
N TYR A 127 -6.30 -4.54 0.11
CA TYR A 127 -7.58 -4.11 -0.46
C TYR A 127 -8.33 -3.11 0.44
N ILE A 128 -8.39 -3.37 1.75
CA ILE A 128 -9.01 -2.45 2.72
C ILE A 128 -8.32 -1.08 2.69
N LEU A 129 -6.98 -1.05 2.67
CA LEU A 129 -6.21 0.19 2.64
C LEU A 129 -6.37 0.96 1.32
N VAL A 130 -6.45 0.26 0.18
CA VAL A 130 -6.69 0.88 -1.14
C VAL A 130 -8.07 1.53 -1.17
N ILE A 131 -9.11 0.84 -0.69
CA ILE A 131 -10.47 1.40 -0.59
C ILE A 131 -10.49 2.61 0.34
N ALA A 132 -9.86 2.52 1.52
CA ALA A 132 -9.76 3.64 2.45
C ALA A 132 -9.03 4.85 1.84
N ALA A 133 -7.97 4.62 1.07
CA ALA A 133 -7.24 5.67 0.36
C ALA A 133 -8.10 6.32 -0.71
N ALA A 134 -8.80 5.54 -1.53
CA ALA A 134 -9.73 6.05 -2.53
C ALA A 134 -10.84 6.91 -1.89
N CYS A 135 -11.49 6.41 -0.85
CA CYS A 135 -12.50 7.16 -0.08
C CYS A 135 -11.94 8.46 0.50
N SER A 136 -10.71 8.44 1.02
CA SER A 136 -10.04 9.63 1.56
C SER A 136 -9.80 10.70 0.49
N ILE A 137 -9.37 10.30 -0.71
CA ILE A 137 -9.18 11.23 -1.84
C ILE A 137 -10.51 11.86 -2.23
N VAL A 138 -11.57 11.06 -2.39
CA VAL A 138 -12.91 11.54 -2.73
C VAL A 138 -13.41 12.51 -1.66
N TYR A 139 -13.28 12.16 -0.39
CA TYR A 139 -13.67 13.03 0.73
C TYR A 139 -12.94 14.37 0.70
N VAL A 140 -11.63 14.37 0.44
CA VAL A 140 -10.83 15.59 0.37
C VAL A 140 -11.30 16.50 -0.77
N GLU A 141 -11.58 15.96 -1.94
CA GLU A 141 -12.08 16.75 -3.08
C GLU A 141 -13.49 17.31 -2.81
N VAL A 142 -14.40 16.51 -2.24
CA VAL A 142 -15.74 16.97 -1.85
C VAL A 142 -15.68 18.05 -0.76
N ALA A 143 -14.82 17.88 0.25
CA ALA A 143 -14.66 18.86 1.33
C ALA A 143 -14.07 20.18 0.85
N LYS A 144 -13.20 20.17 -0.17
CA LYS A 144 -12.70 21.40 -0.81
C LYS A 144 -13.80 22.14 -1.55
N LEU A 145 -14.67 21.42 -2.26
CA LEU A 145 -15.82 22.00 -2.96
C LEU A 145 -16.83 22.60 -1.97
N ALA A 146 -17.07 21.92 -0.85
CA ALA A 146 -17.98 22.40 0.19
C ALA A 146 -17.47 23.67 0.90
N LYS A 147 -16.14 23.81 1.10
CA LYS A 147 -15.52 25.01 1.71
C LYS A 147 -15.39 26.22 0.78
N LYS A 148 -15.66 26.05 -0.52
CA LYS A 148 -15.59 27.13 -1.52
C LYS A 148 -16.94 27.84 -1.72
N LYS A 149 -17.99 27.38 -1.04
CA LYS A 149 -19.24 28.12 -0.79
C LYS A 149 -19.14 28.80 0.58
#